data_AF-A0A7J9HQ92-F1
#
_entry.id   AF-A0A7J9HQ92-F1
#
_cell.length_a   1.000
_cell.length_b   1.000
_cell.length_c   1.000
_cell.angle_alpha   90.00
_cell.angle_beta   90.00
_cell.angle_gamma   90.00
#
_symmetry.space_group_name_H-M   'P 1'
#
loop_
_entity.id
_entity.type
_entity.pdbx_description
1 polymer ?
#
loop_
_entity_poly.entity_id
_entity_poly.type
_entity_poly.pdbx_seq_one_letter_code
_entity_poly.pdbx_strand_id
1 'polypeptide(L)'
;MKEKIGNLSFQNYRATKKNILVIGLVPGNKYNEITFSILSPDLASNKDVYLLKYPIYVGGNRGRGQIFSDGNKSNNTVYNAMATCI
;
A
#
# COMPACT_ATOMS: atom_id res chain seq x y z
N MET A 1 2.64 1.85 -22.15
CA MET A 1 2.43 1.51 -20.72
C MET A 1 3.18 2.41 -19.76
N LYS A 2 4.48 2.72 -19.97
CA LYS A 2 5.25 3.62 -19.08
C LYS A 2 4.57 4.97 -18.81
N GLU A 3 3.90 5.53 -19.81
CA GLU A 3 3.16 6.80 -19.69
C GLU A 3 1.98 6.74 -18.69
N LYS A 4 1.28 5.59 -18.60
CA LYS A 4 0.15 5.39 -17.67
C LYS A 4 0.59 5.23 -16.20
N ILE A 5 1.82 4.79 -15.99
CA ILE A 5 2.40 4.59 -14.65
C ILE A 5 2.84 5.94 -14.06
N GLY A 6 3.14 6.92 -14.92
CA GLY A 6 3.67 8.22 -14.52
C GLY A 6 4.97 8.10 -13.73
N ASN A 7 5.27 9.10 -12.91
CA ASN A 7 6.47 9.15 -12.07
C ASN A 7 6.27 8.45 -10.70
N LEU A 8 5.53 7.35 -10.67
CA LEU A 8 5.30 6.58 -9.44
C LEU A 8 6.50 5.67 -9.15
N SER A 9 7.01 5.74 -7.91
CA SER A 9 8.06 4.85 -7.43
C SER A 9 7.44 3.66 -6.71
N PHE A 10 7.70 2.46 -7.22
CA PHE A 10 7.27 1.19 -6.62
C PHE A 10 8.42 0.64 -5.81
N GLN A 11 8.13 0.31 -4.55
CA GLN A 11 9.11 -0.26 -3.63
C GLN A 11 8.65 -1.64 -3.18
N ASN A 12 9.60 -2.56 -3.02
CA ASN A 12 9.31 -3.84 -2.40
C ASN A 12 9.19 -3.62 -0.89
N TYR A 13 8.19 -4.23 -0.26
CA TYR A 13 8.02 -4.16 1.19
C TYR A 13 9.27 -4.64 1.95
N ARG A 14 9.97 -5.65 1.41
CA ARG A 14 11.24 -6.14 1.91
C ARG A 14 12.09 -6.65 0.75
N ALA A 15 13.42 -6.58 0.87
CA ALA A 15 14.34 -7.04 -0.19
C ALA A 15 14.08 -8.49 -0.64
N THR A 16 13.70 -9.37 0.31
CA THR A 16 13.41 -10.79 0.04
C THR A 16 11.97 -11.04 -0.45
N LYS A 17 11.05 -10.08 -0.29
CA LYS A 17 9.62 -10.22 -0.66
C LYS A 17 9.29 -9.27 -1.80
N LYS A 18 9.60 -9.67 -3.03
CA LYS A 18 9.38 -8.89 -4.25
C LYS A 18 7.91 -8.85 -4.73
N ASN A 19 7.06 -9.73 -4.19
CA ASN A 19 5.65 -9.82 -4.56
C ASN A 19 4.74 -8.84 -3.79
N ILE A 20 5.26 -8.16 -2.76
CA ILE A 20 4.52 -7.14 -2.01
C ILE A 20 5.07 -5.78 -2.39
N LEU A 21 4.26 -5.02 -3.13
CA LEU A 21 4.61 -3.69 -3.63
C LEU A 21 3.96 -2.61 -2.78
N VAL A 22 4.72 -1.57 -2.45
CA VAL A 22 4.29 -0.40 -1.68
C VAL A 22 4.57 0.85 -2.49
N ILE A 23 3.63 1.79 -2.43
CA ILE A 23 3.70 3.10 -3.07
C ILE A 23 3.14 4.14 -2.09
N GLY A 24 3.81 5.29 -1.97
CA GLY A 24 3.35 6.43 -1.17
C GLY A 24 4.50 7.38 -0.85
N LEU A 25 4.29 8.61 -0.38
CA LEU A 25 3.09 9.44 -0.41
C LEU A 25 2.93 10.07 -1.81
N VAL A 26 1.73 10.00 -2.38
CA VAL A 26 1.46 10.57 -3.71
C VAL A 26 0.42 11.69 -3.62
N PRO A 27 0.51 12.75 -4.45
CA PRO A 27 -0.51 13.79 -4.50
C PRO A 27 -1.87 13.21 -4.95
N GLY A 28 -2.83 13.11 -4.04
CA GLY A 28 -4.14 12.51 -4.32
C GLY A 28 -4.88 13.18 -5.49
N ASN A 29 -4.75 14.50 -5.65
CA ASN A 29 -5.39 15.23 -6.75
C ASN A 29 -4.90 14.79 -8.14
N LYS A 30 -3.68 14.25 -8.23
CA LYS A 30 -3.08 13.80 -9.50
C LYS A 30 -3.29 12.31 -9.73
N TYR A 31 -3.35 11.52 -8.66
CA TYR A 31 -3.37 10.06 -8.72
C TYR A 31 -4.66 9.52 -8.10
N ASN A 32 -5.75 9.61 -8.87
CA ASN A 32 -7.02 8.96 -8.54
C ASN A 32 -7.01 7.46 -8.93
N GLU A 33 -6.24 7.12 -9.96
CA GLU A 33 -6.03 5.76 -10.44
C GLU A 33 -4.53 5.45 -10.44
N ILE A 34 -4.17 4.25 -10.00
CA ILE A 34 -2.79 3.77 -9.98
C ILE A 34 -2.73 2.49 -10.80
N THR A 35 -1.97 2.51 -11.89
CA THR A 35 -1.72 1.33 -12.73
C THR A 35 -0.46 0.59 -12.28
N PHE A 36 -0.59 -0.69 -11.93
CA PHE A 36 0.53 -1.57 -11.60
C PHE A 36 0.94 -2.39 -12.82
N SER A 37 2.23 -2.35 -13.18
CA SER A 37 2.79 -3.25 -14.19
C SER A 37 3.34 -4.51 -13.50
N ILE A 38 2.52 -5.56 -13.43
CA ILE A 38 2.88 -6.84 -12.79
C ILE A 38 3.25 -7.85 -13.87
N LEU A 39 4.35 -8.58 -13.66
CA LEU A 39 4.75 -9.69 -14.50
C LEU A 39 4.35 -11.01 -13.82
N SER A 40 3.69 -11.90 -14.56
CA SER A 40 3.40 -13.24 -14.04
C SER A 40 4.68 -14.06 -13.96
N PRO A 41 4.82 -14.92 -12.94
CA PRO A 41 5.89 -15.90 -12.89
C PRO A 41 5.81 -16.88 -14.06
N ASP A 42 6.97 -17.35 -14.51
CA ASP A 42 7.08 -18.39 -15.53
C ASP A 42 7.15 -19.79 -14.87
N LEU A 43 6.27 -20.68 -15.31
CA LEU A 43 6.11 -22.05 -14.81
C LEU A 43 7.27 -22.95 -15.23
N ALA A 44 7.91 -22.67 -16.37
CA ALA A 44 9.01 -23.50 -16.86
C ALA A 44 10.29 -23.31 -16.02
N SER A 45 10.49 -22.09 -15.50
CA SER A 45 11.68 -21.72 -14.73
C SER A 45 11.48 -21.77 -13.21
N ASN A 46 10.23 -21.69 -12.71
CA ASN A 46 9.95 -21.69 -11.28
C ASN A 46 9.04 -22.87 -10.87
N LYS A 47 9.59 -23.81 -10.09
CA LYS A 47 8.89 -25.02 -9.62
C LYS A 47 7.89 -24.75 -8.49
N ASP A 48 7.97 -23.60 -7.83
CA ASP A 48 7.10 -23.25 -6.69
C ASP A 48 5.79 -22.60 -7.13
N VAL A 49 5.60 -22.42 -8.44
CA VAL A 49 4.42 -21.79 -9.04
C VAL A 49 3.67 -22.85 -9.84
N TYR A 50 2.33 -22.81 -9.75
CA TYR A 50 1.43 -23.75 -10.40
C TYR A 50 0.35 -23.00 -11.19
N LEU A 51 -0.29 -23.65 -12.15
CA LEU A 51 -1.39 -23.04 -12.89
C LEU A 51 -2.69 -23.11 -12.07
N LEU A 52 -2.84 -22.20 -11.12
CA LEU A 52 -3.97 -22.11 -10.20
C LEU A 52 -4.57 -20.71 -10.17
N LYS A 53 -5.75 -20.58 -9.57
CA LYS A 53 -6.38 -19.28 -9.29
C LYS A 53 -5.75 -18.68 -8.04
N TYR A 54 -4.89 -17.67 -8.22
CA TYR A 54 -4.25 -16.96 -7.11
C TYR A 54 -5.06 -15.75 -6.64
N PRO A 55 -5.19 -15.52 -5.32
CA PRO A 55 -5.80 -14.30 -4.81
C PRO A 55 -4.85 -13.10 -4.95
N ILE A 56 -5.41 -11.91 -5.14
CA ILE A 56 -4.68 -10.63 -5.12
C ILE A 56 -5.28 -9.79 -4.00
N TYR A 57 -4.44 -9.33 -3.07
CA TYR A 57 -4.84 -8.48 -1.96
C TYR A 57 -4.40 -7.05 -2.22
N VAL A 58 -5.31 -6.10 -1.99
CA VAL A 58 -5.07 -4.67 -2.22
C VAL A 58 -5.52 -3.89 -1.00
N GLY A 59 -4.67 -2.98 -0.52
CA GLY A 59 -4.99 -2.02 0.53
C GLY A 59 -4.69 -0.60 0.05
N GLY A 60 -5.62 0.32 0.26
CA GLY A 60 -5.46 1.73 -0.10
C GLY A 60 -5.65 2.61 1.13
N ASN A 61 -4.83 3.67 1.26
CA ASN A 61 -4.96 4.67 2.30
C ASN A 61 -5.00 6.08 1.69
N ARG A 62 -5.85 6.95 2.23
CA ARG A 62 -5.91 8.38 1.90
C ARG A 62 -6.02 9.21 3.16
N GLY A 63 -5.27 10.30 3.22
CA GLY A 63 -5.27 11.21 4.36
C GLY A 63 -4.31 10.77 5.46
N ARG A 64 -4.37 11.48 6.60
CA ARG A 64 -3.48 11.25 7.75
C ARG A 64 -4.06 10.21 8.69
N GLY A 65 -3.19 9.32 9.18
CA GLY A 65 -3.56 8.31 10.17
C GLY A 65 -3.95 8.91 11.53
N GLN A 66 -4.71 8.15 12.32
CA GLN A 66 -5.18 8.56 13.65
C GLN A 66 -4.12 8.38 14.73
N ILE A 67 -3.19 7.44 14.55
CA ILE A 67 -2.23 6.98 15.55
C ILE A 67 -0.84 6.89 14.91
N PHE A 68 0.19 7.28 15.66
CA PHE A 68 1.59 7.15 15.28
C PHE A 68 2.16 5.78 15.68
N SER A 69 3.34 5.42 15.16
CA SER A 69 3.96 4.12 15.44
C SER A 69 4.31 3.89 16.91
N ASP A 70 4.46 4.96 17.69
CA ASP A 70 4.67 4.92 19.14
C ASP A 70 3.36 4.77 19.95
N GLY A 71 2.21 4.72 19.29
CA GLY A 71 0.89 4.60 19.90
C GLY A 71 0.22 5.94 20.24
N ASN A 72 0.92 7.07 20.06
CA ASN A 72 0.35 8.38 20.35
C ASN A 72 -0.71 8.79 19.32
N LYS A 73 -1.72 9.52 19.77
CA LYS A 73 -2.79 10.07 18.93
C LYS A 73 -2.27 11.21 18.05
N SER A 74 -2.67 11.24 16.79
CA SER A 74 -2.45 12.39 15.90
C SER A 74 -3.48 13.50 16.17
N ASN A 75 -3.31 14.69 15.60
CA ASN A 75 -4.34 15.73 15.61
C ASN A 75 -5.48 15.49 14.59
N ASN A 76 -5.49 14.34 13.88
CA ASN A 76 -6.60 13.91 13.02
C ASN A 76 -7.36 12.74 13.66
N THR A 77 -7.81 12.92 14.90
CA THR A 77 -8.55 11.91 15.66
C THR A 77 -9.46 12.56 16.70
N VAL A 78 -10.32 11.76 17.32
CA VAL A 78 -11.22 12.20 18.39
C VAL A 78 -10.49 12.25 19.73
N TYR A 79 -10.67 13.37 20.43
CA TYR A 79 -10.20 13.58 21.80
C TYR A 79 -11.38 13.47 22.77
N ASN A 80 -11.24 12.62 23.77
CA ASN A 80 -12.25 12.38 24.80
C ASN A 80 -11.74 12.94 26.12
N ALA A 81 -12.67 13.40 26.97
CA ALA A 81 -12.34 13.71 28.36
C ALA A 81 -11.82 12.46 29.08
N MET A 82 -10.76 12.61 29.88
CA MET A 82 -10.18 11.48 30.63
C MET A 82 -10.99 11.13 31.88
N ALA A 83 -11.80 12.08 32.36
CA ALA A 83 -12.69 11.91 33.50
C ALA A 83 -13.92 12.80 33.32
N THR A 84 -15.02 12.41 33.95
CA THR A 84 -16.23 13.23 34.04
C THR A 84 -15.97 14.38 35.01
N CYS A 85 -16.21 15.60 34.57
CA CYS A 85 -16.22 16.81 35.39
C CYS A 85 -17.51 17.57 35.09
N ILE A 86 -17.98 18.35 36.06
CA ILE A 86 -19.13 19.26 35.92
C ILE A 86 -18.69 20.52 35.19
#